data_AF-A0A495I6E7-F1
#
_entry.id   AF-A0A495I6E7-F1
#
_cell.length_a   1.000
_cell.length_b   1.000
_cell.length_c   1.000
_cell.angle_alpha   90.00
_cell.angle_beta   90.00
_cell.angle_gamma   90.00
#
_symmetry.space_group_name_H-M   'P 1'
#
loop_
_entity.id
_entity.type
_entity.pdbx_description
1 polymer ?
#
loop_
_entity_poly.entity_id
_entity_poly.type
_entity_poly.pdbx_seq_one_letter_code
_entity_poly.pdbx_strand_id
1 'polypeptide(L)'
;MIQASKLIPQGKGLAPVLVKRATTIELDWDVRQKSRFAATDSAGRELGIFLPRGTLVRGGDVLVAEDGSMVRVIAAPQPVLVITHCTQHGTPFDLTRAAYHLGNRHVPIELQPDHLKIEPDHVLADMLRAMHLIVTEQNLPFEPEGGAYAAGHGGGHHHHGGHDHGHDHGHDPDHDHDHSHDHSHAAANTAAPGPGRTVSIPVVAQGHVHGPHCNHDH
;
A
#
# COMPACT_ATOMS: atom_id res chain seq x y z
N MET A 1 11.11 22.63 20.89
CA MET A 1 10.47 21.66 20.00
C MET A 1 10.85 20.26 20.44
N ILE A 2 9.87 19.43 20.80
CA ILE A 2 10.09 18.05 21.28
C ILE A 2 10.01 17.06 20.12
N GLN A 3 10.80 16.00 20.13
CA GLN A 3 10.80 15.01 19.03
C GLN A 3 9.88 13.82 19.29
N ALA A 4 9.19 13.36 18.25
CA ALA A 4 8.42 12.11 18.25
C ALA A 4 8.90 11.19 17.12
N SER A 5 9.46 10.04 17.48
CA SER A 5 10.11 9.10 16.54
C SER A 5 9.48 7.72 16.50
N LYS A 6 8.47 7.48 17.36
CA LYS A 6 7.74 6.21 17.42
C LYS A 6 6.26 6.43 17.18
N LEU A 7 5.67 5.54 16.40
CA LEU A 7 4.24 5.49 16.10
C LEU A 7 3.69 4.15 16.58
N ILE A 8 2.57 4.20 17.30
CA ILE A 8 1.78 3.04 17.71
C ILE A 8 0.51 3.03 16.85
N PRO A 9 0.38 2.07 15.91
CA PRO A 9 -0.76 2.02 15.00
C PRO A 9 -2.06 1.90 15.79
N GLN A 10 -3.00 2.82 15.55
CA GLN A 10 -4.32 2.85 16.19
C GLN A 10 -4.30 2.77 17.72
N GLY A 11 -3.19 3.15 18.37
CA GLY A 11 -3.01 3.01 19.81
C GLY A 11 -3.04 1.55 20.32
N LYS A 12 -2.79 0.56 19.47
CA LYS A 12 -2.84 -0.87 19.82
C LYS A 12 -1.96 -1.17 21.04
N GLY A 13 -2.54 -1.85 22.03
CA GLY A 13 -1.87 -2.23 23.27
C GLY A 13 -1.85 -1.15 24.36
N LEU A 14 -2.36 0.06 24.08
CA LEU A 14 -2.51 1.10 25.09
C LEU A 14 -3.85 0.98 25.82
N ALA A 15 -3.87 1.30 27.11
CA ALA A 15 -5.12 1.43 27.85
C ALA A 15 -5.95 2.58 27.26
N PRO A 16 -7.28 2.43 27.05
CA PRO A 16 -8.12 3.46 26.42
C PRO A 16 -8.05 4.83 27.11
N VAL A 17 -7.84 4.85 28.43
CA VAL A 17 -7.71 6.08 29.22
C VAL A 17 -6.47 6.88 28.82
N LEU A 18 -5.38 6.22 28.44
CA LEU A 18 -4.15 6.87 27.98
C LEU A 18 -4.37 7.54 26.63
N VAL A 19 -5.01 6.83 25.69
CA VAL A 19 -5.33 7.37 24.36
C VAL A 19 -6.31 8.55 24.46
N LYS A 20 -7.31 8.46 25.35
CA LYS A 20 -8.30 9.54 25.55
C LYS A 20 -7.71 10.80 26.17
N ARG A 21 -6.63 10.69 26.97
CA ARG A 21 -5.96 11.82 27.63
C ARG A 21 -4.81 12.41 26.83
N ALA A 22 -4.34 11.72 25.80
CA ALA A 22 -3.29 12.21 24.91
C ALA A 22 -3.72 13.54 24.24
N THR A 23 -2.76 14.45 24.04
CA THR A 23 -2.99 15.62 23.19
C THR A 23 -3.20 15.16 21.75
N THR A 24 -3.77 16.00 20.91
CA THR A 24 -4.08 15.63 19.52
C THR A 24 -3.33 16.50 18.53
N ILE A 25 -3.03 15.93 17.36
CA ILE A 25 -2.61 16.70 16.17
C ILE A 25 -3.57 16.37 15.03
N GLU A 26 -4.07 17.41 14.38
CA GLU A 26 -4.89 17.29 13.17
C GLU A 26 -3.98 17.47 11.96
N LEU A 27 -3.92 16.46 11.09
CA LEU A 27 -3.04 16.45 9.94
C LEU A 27 -3.83 16.06 8.68
N ASP A 28 -3.68 16.84 7.62
CA ASP A 28 -4.15 16.47 6.29
C ASP A 28 -3.35 15.28 5.72
N TRP A 29 -3.80 14.76 4.58
CA TRP A 29 -3.18 13.64 3.90
C TRP A 29 -1.76 13.96 3.40
N ASP A 30 -1.52 15.16 2.89
CA ASP A 30 -0.21 15.59 2.39
C ASP A 30 0.88 15.56 3.46
N VAL A 31 0.55 15.97 4.68
CA VAL A 31 1.47 15.90 5.81
C VAL A 31 1.62 14.47 6.30
N ARG A 32 0.54 13.68 6.37
CA ARG A 32 0.56 12.30 6.87
C ARG A 32 1.34 11.32 5.99
N GLN A 33 1.58 11.67 4.74
CA GLN A 33 2.48 10.93 3.84
C GLN A 33 3.98 11.18 4.11
N LYS A 34 4.32 12.22 4.86
CA LYS A 34 5.71 12.60 5.13
C LYS A 34 6.24 11.84 6.34
N SER A 35 7.46 11.33 6.21
CA SER A 35 8.19 10.73 7.35
C SER A 35 8.79 11.77 8.32
N ARG A 36 8.93 13.03 7.87
CA ARG A 36 9.50 14.11 8.67
C ARG A 36 8.70 15.39 8.46
N PHE A 37 8.18 15.95 9.54
CA PHE A 37 7.42 17.21 9.52
C PHE A 37 7.36 17.82 10.92
N ALA A 38 7.07 19.12 10.98
CA ALA A 38 6.75 19.80 12.23
C ALA A 38 5.23 19.88 12.40
N ALA A 39 4.76 19.82 13.64
CA ALA A 39 3.35 19.99 13.99
C ALA A 39 3.22 20.71 15.34
N THR A 40 2.03 21.22 15.62
CA THR A 40 1.68 21.76 16.95
C THR A 40 0.50 20.96 17.48
N ASP A 41 0.59 20.45 18.71
CA ASP A 41 -0.51 19.71 19.32
C ASP A 41 -1.60 20.61 19.90
N SER A 42 -2.70 19.99 20.31
CA SER A 42 -3.86 20.65 20.93
C SER A 42 -3.56 21.39 22.23
N ALA A 43 -2.38 21.19 22.84
CA ALA A 43 -1.91 21.93 24.00
C ALA A 43 -0.97 23.09 23.63
N GLY A 44 -0.78 23.36 22.33
CA GLY A 44 0.09 24.43 21.83
C GLY A 44 1.58 24.07 21.82
N ARG A 45 1.93 22.79 21.97
CA ARG A 45 3.32 22.34 22.01
C ARG A 45 3.84 22.00 20.63
N GLU A 46 5.01 22.54 20.28
CA GLU A 46 5.70 22.25 19.03
C GLU A 46 6.40 20.89 19.04
N LEU A 47 6.11 20.09 18.02
CA LEU A 47 6.59 18.73 17.79
C LEU A 47 7.39 18.64 16.50
N GLY A 48 8.51 17.93 16.53
CA GLY A 48 9.22 17.45 15.35
C GLY A 48 9.00 15.94 15.18
N ILE A 49 8.34 15.53 14.11
CA ILE A 49 8.02 14.12 13.82
C ILE A 49 9.15 13.55 12.95
N PHE A 50 9.71 12.41 13.36
CA PHE A 50 10.80 11.71 12.66
C PHE A 50 10.54 10.20 12.60
N LEU A 51 9.78 9.77 11.60
CA LEU A 51 9.42 8.37 11.40
C LEU A 51 10.35 7.70 10.36
N PRO A 52 10.38 6.36 10.32
CA PRO A 52 11.00 5.63 9.21
C PRO A 52 10.45 6.10 7.86
N ARG A 53 11.28 6.01 6.82
CA ARG A 53 10.83 6.35 5.46
C ARG A 53 9.73 5.39 5.03
N GLY A 54 8.71 5.91 4.36
CA GLY A 54 7.55 5.12 3.92
C GLY A 54 6.50 4.86 4.99
N THR A 55 6.68 5.34 6.24
CA THR A 55 5.61 5.30 7.24
C THR A 55 4.49 6.26 6.85
N LEU A 56 3.30 5.73 6.62
CA LEU A 56 2.06 6.49 6.46
C LEU A 56 1.40 6.66 7.82
N VAL A 57 1.09 7.89 8.19
CA VAL A 57 0.40 8.18 9.45
C VAL A 57 -1.11 8.13 9.22
N ARG A 58 -1.84 7.36 10.02
CA ARG A 58 -3.30 7.23 9.93
C ARG A 58 -4.00 7.96 11.07
N GLY A 59 -5.21 8.42 10.84
CA GLY A 59 -6.10 8.89 11.91
C GLY A 59 -6.29 7.79 12.95
N GLY A 60 -6.15 8.12 14.22
CA GLY A 60 -6.19 7.17 15.33
C GLY A 60 -4.82 6.63 15.76
N ASP A 61 -3.77 6.80 14.95
CA ASP A 61 -2.41 6.46 15.37
C ASP A 61 -1.95 7.31 16.54
N VAL A 62 -1.03 6.77 17.35
CA VAL A 62 -0.48 7.46 18.51
C VAL A 62 1.03 7.64 18.33
N LEU A 63 1.47 8.89 18.23
CA LEU A 63 2.88 9.24 18.26
C LEU A 63 3.36 9.29 19.72
N VAL A 64 4.59 8.83 19.94
CA VAL A 64 5.24 8.88 21.25
C VAL A 64 6.41 9.84 21.15
N ALA A 65 6.37 10.91 21.94
CA ALA A 65 7.44 11.88 22.06
C ALA A 65 8.56 11.37 22.99
N GLU A 66 9.73 12.01 22.91
CA GLU A 66 10.92 11.63 23.69
C GLU A 66 10.74 11.77 25.22
N ASP A 67 9.83 12.63 25.66
CA ASP A 67 9.42 12.75 27.07
C ASP A 67 8.43 11.66 27.52
N GLY A 68 8.09 10.73 26.63
CA GLY A 68 7.10 9.66 26.86
C GLY A 68 5.65 10.10 26.71
N SER A 69 5.39 11.38 26.41
CA SER A 69 4.03 11.85 26.16
C SER A 69 3.47 11.25 24.87
N MET A 70 2.16 11.04 24.87
CA MET A 70 1.43 10.49 23.74
C MET A 70 0.67 11.59 23.03
N VAL A 71 0.70 11.56 21.71
CA VAL A 71 -0.02 12.48 20.83
C VAL A 71 -0.84 11.66 19.84
N ARG A 72 -2.17 11.77 19.90
CA ARG A 72 -3.07 11.05 19.00
C ARG A 72 -3.27 11.82 17.71
N VAL A 73 -3.12 11.15 16.59
CA VAL A 73 -3.35 11.74 15.26
C VAL A 73 -4.84 11.71 14.92
N ILE A 74 -5.32 12.81 14.37
CA ILE A 74 -6.64 12.94 13.78
C ILE A 74 -6.43 13.28 12.31
N ALA A 75 -7.11 12.56 11.42
CA ALA A 75 -7.17 12.94 10.01
C ALA A 75 -7.98 14.23 9.89
N ALA A 76 -7.32 15.33 9.54
CA ALA A 76 -7.96 16.62 9.38
C ALA A 76 -8.93 16.59 8.20
N PRO A 77 -10.09 17.25 8.28
CA PRO A 77 -10.91 17.52 7.11
C PRO A 77 -10.14 18.33 6.07
N GLN A 78 -10.16 17.86 4.83
CA GLN A 78 -9.54 18.53 3.69
C GLN A 78 -10.48 18.49 2.46
N PRO A 79 -10.27 19.36 1.46
CA PRO A 79 -11.00 19.29 0.21
C PRO A 79 -10.83 17.91 -0.44
N VAL A 80 -11.95 17.27 -0.77
CA VAL A 80 -12.02 15.99 -1.47
C VAL A 80 -13.18 16.01 -2.45
N LEU A 81 -13.09 15.20 -3.50
CA LEU A 81 -14.22 14.82 -4.32
C LEU A 81 -14.84 13.55 -3.74
N VAL A 82 -16.13 13.59 -3.47
CA VAL A 82 -16.96 12.43 -3.08
C VAL A 82 -17.73 11.97 -4.31
N ILE A 83 -17.50 10.71 -4.69
CA ILE A 83 -18.08 10.07 -5.87
C ILE A 83 -19.15 9.07 -5.41
N THR A 84 -20.38 9.22 -5.88
CA THR A 84 -21.47 8.27 -5.66
C THR A 84 -22.08 7.83 -6.99
N HIS A 85 -22.74 6.67 -6.99
CA HIS A 85 -23.47 6.23 -8.18
C HIS A 85 -24.77 7.02 -8.35
N CYS A 86 -25.21 7.20 -9.59
CA CYS A 86 -26.52 7.77 -9.87
C CYS A 86 -27.61 6.76 -9.50
N THR A 87 -28.54 7.12 -8.62
CA THR A 87 -29.65 6.24 -8.20
C THR A 87 -30.73 6.05 -9.27
N GLN A 88 -30.76 6.91 -10.30
CA GLN A 88 -31.75 6.86 -11.39
C GLN A 88 -31.26 6.07 -12.61
N HIS A 89 -29.98 6.22 -12.97
CA HIS A 89 -29.43 5.69 -14.23
C HIS A 89 -28.24 4.75 -14.04
N GLY A 90 -27.71 4.63 -12.81
CA GLY A 90 -26.53 3.83 -12.51
C GLY A 90 -26.81 2.73 -11.48
N THR A 91 -25.75 2.00 -11.16
CA THR A 91 -25.75 0.92 -10.17
C THR A 91 -24.58 1.09 -9.21
N PRO A 92 -24.62 0.50 -8.00
CA PRO A 92 -23.47 0.50 -7.11
C PRO A 92 -22.19 -0.07 -7.75
N PHE A 93 -22.32 -0.98 -8.72
CA PHE A 93 -21.19 -1.57 -9.45
C PHE A 93 -20.40 -0.55 -10.30
N ASP A 94 -21.01 0.59 -10.64
CA ASP A 94 -20.31 1.66 -11.35
C ASP A 94 -19.20 2.30 -10.52
N LEU A 95 -19.32 2.30 -9.18
CA LEU A 95 -18.23 2.69 -8.27
C LEU A 95 -17.05 1.73 -8.37
N THR A 96 -17.30 0.42 -8.50
CA THR A 96 -16.23 -0.57 -8.74
C THR A 96 -15.50 -0.29 -10.05
N ARG A 97 -16.23 0.03 -11.12
CA ARG A 97 -15.64 0.41 -12.41
C ARG A 97 -14.82 1.70 -12.30
N ALA A 98 -15.33 2.68 -11.55
CA ALA A 98 -14.63 3.92 -11.28
C ALA A 98 -13.30 3.68 -10.54
N ALA A 99 -13.35 2.89 -9.46
CA ALA A 99 -12.18 2.51 -8.68
C ALA A 99 -11.14 1.79 -9.54
N TYR A 100 -11.56 0.90 -10.45
CA TYR A 100 -10.67 0.25 -11.42
C TYR A 100 -9.95 1.28 -12.32
N HIS A 101 -10.67 2.24 -12.89
CA HIS A 101 -10.08 3.27 -13.76
C HIS A 101 -9.18 4.25 -13.01
N LEU A 102 -9.53 4.61 -11.77
CA LEU A 102 -8.71 5.45 -10.90
C LEU A 102 -7.43 4.71 -10.47
N GLY A 103 -7.54 3.43 -10.10
CA GLY A 103 -6.41 2.57 -9.76
C GLY A 103 -5.43 2.41 -10.91
N ASN A 104 -5.91 2.23 -12.15
CA ASN A 104 -5.07 2.18 -13.36
C ASN A 104 -4.29 3.49 -13.62
N ARG A 105 -4.69 4.59 -12.99
CA ARG A 105 -4.03 5.90 -13.04
C ARG A 105 -3.19 6.19 -11.80
N HIS A 106 -3.08 5.23 -10.87
CA HIS A 106 -2.40 5.37 -9.59
C HIS A 106 -2.91 6.55 -8.75
N VAL A 107 -4.20 6.86 -8.84
CA VAL A 107 -4.83 7.91 -8.04
C VAL A 107 -5.02 7.41 -6.60
N PRO A 108 -4.55 8.14 -5.57
CA PRO A 108 -4.90 7.86 -4.18
C PRO A 108 -6.42 7.89 -4.00
N ILE A 109 -6.98 6.80 -3.48
CA ILE A 109 -8.43 6.60 -3.41
C ILE A 109 -8.81 6.03 -2.06
N GLU A 110 -9.77 6.67 -1.40
CA GLU A 110 -10.47 6.08 -0.25
C GLU A 110 -11.68 5.30 -0.78
N LEU A 111 -11.76 4.03 -0.39
CA LEU A 111 -12.83 3.13 -0.79
C LEU A 111 -13.86 3.00 0.34
N GLN A 112 -15.12 3.29 0.03
CA GLN A 112 -16.25 2.95 0.90
C GLN A 112 -17.30 2.16 0.09
N PRO A 113 -18.17 1.37 0.75
CA PRO A 113 -19.17 0.58 0.04
C PRO A 113 -20.16 1.41 -0.80
N ASP A 114 -20.41 2.65 -0.40
CA ASP A 114 -21.42 3.54 -0.96
C ASP A 114 -20.84 4.76 -1.70
N HIS A 115 -19.54 5.06 -1.52
CA HIS A 115 -18.87 6.18 -2.16
C HIS A 115 -17.36 5.97 -2.29
N LEU A 116 -16.73 6.78 -3.14
CA LEU A 116 -15.28 6.90 -3.22
C LEU A 116 -14.87 8.32 -2.83
N LYS A 117 -13.66 8.49 -2.32
CA LYS A 117 -13.05 9.83 -2.22
C LYS A 117 -11.71 9.88 -2.95
N ILE A 118 -11.44 11.01 -3.58
CA ILE A 118 -10.15 11.37 -4.18
C ILE A 118 -9.84 12.84 -3.88
N GLU A 119 -8.60 13.24 -4.06
CA GLU A 119 -8.23 14.66 -4.01
C GLU A 119 -8.83 15.44 -5.19
N PRO A 120 -9.05 16.77 -5.04
CA PRO A 120 -9.62 17.58 -6.11
C PRO A 120 -8.78 17.57 -7.39
N ASP A 121 -9.35 16.97 -8.44
CA ASP A 121 -8.80 16.96 -9.79
C ASP A 121 -9.95 17.10 -10.79
N HIS A 122 -9.94 18.18 -11.57
CA HIS A 122 -10.99 18.49 -12.53
C HIS A 122 -11.03 17.51 -13.71
N VAL A 123 -9.89 16.99 -14.17
CA VAL A 123 -9.80 16.02 -15.26
C VAL A 123 -10.41 14.70 -14.84
N LEU A 124 -10.09 14.25 -13.62
CA LEU A 124 -10.69 13.04 -13.05
C LEU A 124 -12.18 13.24 -12.78
N ALA A 125 -12.58 14.41 -12.27
CA ALA A 125 -13.99 14.73 -12.05
C ALA A 125 -14.81 14.63 -13.35
N ASP A 126 -14.31 15.18 -14.46
CA ASP A 126 -14.99 15.13 -15.75
C ASP A 126 -15.05 13.73 -16.33
N MET A 127 -13.98 12.94 -16.19
CA MET A 127 -13.99 11.52 -16.54
C MET A 127 -15.08 10.76 -15.76
N LEU A 128 -15.16 10.96 -14.45
CA LEU A 128 -16.14 10.29 -13.58
C LEU A 128 -17.58 10.71 -13.89
N ARG A 129 -17.81 12.00 -14.19
CA ARG A 129 -19.11 12.50 -14.67
C ARG A 129 -19.49 11.90 -16.02
N ALA A 130 -18.54 11.73 -16.93
CA ALA A 130 -18.79 11.05 -18.22
C ALA A 130 -19.14 9.56 -18.04
N MET A 131 -18.76 8.95 -16.92
CA MET A 131 -19.22 7.62 -16.49
C MET A 131 -20.58 7.63 -15.79
N HIS A 132 -21.30 8.76 -15.80
CA HIS A 132 -22.59 8.98 -15.14
C HIS A 132 -22.56 8.88 -13.60
N LEU A 133 -21.39 9.12 -12.99
CA LEU A 133 -21.26 9.22 -11.54
C LEU A 133 -21.56 10.64 -11.07
N ILE A 134 -22.05 10.74 -9.83
CA ILE A 134 -22.24 12.01 -9.15
C ILE A 134 -20.94 12.35 -8.44
N VAL A 135 -20.38 13.53 -8.73
CA VAL A 135 -19.13 14.02 -8.14
C VAL A 135 -19.40 15.32 -7.42
N THR A 136 -19.17 15.33 -6.10
CA THR A 136 -19.39 16.50 -5.23
C THR A 136 -18.14 16.86 -4.47
N GLU A 137 -17.82 18.14 -4.34
CA GLU A 137 -16.72 18.59 -3.50
C GLU A 137 -17.19 18.74 -2.05
N GLN A 138 -16.40 18.22 -1.11
CA GLN A 138 -16.68 18.28 0.32
C GLN A 138 -15.38 18.47 1.11
N ASN A 139 -15.49 18.98 2.35
CA ASN A 139 -14.36 19.07 3.27
C ASN A 139 -14.46 17.95 4.31
N LEU A 140 -13.77 16.84 4.07
CA LEU A 140 -13.88 15.61 4.87
C LEU A 140 -12.51 15.01 5.16
N PRO A 141 -12.35 14.21 6.24
CA PRO A 141 -11.17 13.40 6.42
C PRO A 141 -10.98 12.44 5.24
N PHE A 142 -9.73 12.31 4.82
CA PHE A 142 -9.33 11.50 3.67
C PHE A 142 -8.35 10.40 4.08
N GLU A 143 -8.74 9.14 3.95
CA GLU A 143 -7.93 7.97 4.30
C GLU A 143 -7.78 7.03 3.10
N PRO A 144 -7.00 7.42 2.07
CA PRO A 144 -6.85 6.60 0.89
C PRO A 144 -6.14 5.29 1.21
N GLU A 145 -6.49 4.25 0.45
CA GLU A 145 -5.90 2.93 0.59
C GLU A 145 -4.38 2.97 0.41
N GLY A 146 -3.67 2.15 1.17
CA GLY A 146 -2.23 1.96 0.96
C GLY A 146 -1.99 1.28 -0.38
N GLY A 147 -0.93 1.69 -1.10
CA GLY A 147 -0.53 0.98 -2.32
C GLY A 147 -0.27 -0.51 -2.03
N ALA A 148 -0.50 -1.37 -3.03
CA ALA A 148 -0.40 -2.84 -2.89
C ALA A 148 0.95 -3.35 -2.34
N TYR A 149 2.00 -2.53 -2.43
CA TYR A 149 3.36 -2.85 -1.97
C TYR A 149 3.74 -2.17 -0.65
N ALA A 150 2.88 -1.35 -0.07
CA ALA A 150 3.14 -0.66 1.20
C ALA A 150 3.10 -1.62 2.42
N ALA A 151 2.54 -2.82 2.26
CA ALA A 151 2.35 -3.81 3.33
C ALA A 151 3.65 -4.46 3.86
N GLY A 152 4.84 -3.99 3.45
CA GLY A 152 6.12 -4.66 3.75
C GLY A 152 7.01 -4.03 4.83
N HIS A 153 6.70 -2.86 5.39
CA HIS A 153 7.66 -2.13 6.24
C HIS A 153 7.33 -2.11 7.76
N GLY A 154 6.37 -2.92 8.21
CA GLY A 154 5.96 -3.03 9.61
C GLY A 154 6.48 -4.26 10.37
N GLY A 155 7.35 -5.09 9.77
CA GLY A 155 7.92 -6.29 10.37
C GLY A 155 9.39 -6.44 10.02
N GLY A 156 10.21 -6.88 10.98
CA GLY A 156 11.67 -6.77 10.95
C GLY A 156 12.42 -7.51 9.84
N HIS A 157 13.73 -7.26 9.85
CA HIS A 157 14.84 -7.84 9.07
C HIS A 157 15.39 -6.96 7.93
N HIS A 158 16.27 -6.03 8.32
CA HIS A 158 17.32 -5.52 7.46
C HIS A 158 18.26 -6.67 7.06
N HIS A 159 18.08 -7.24 5.88
CA HIS A 159 19.14 -8.00 5.23
C HIS A 159 20.02 -7.04 4.44
N HIS A 160 21.10 -6.58 5.08
CA HIS A 160 22.27 -6.09 4.37
C HIS A 160 22.91 -7.30 3.66
N GLY A 161 22.69 -7.41 2.35
CA GLY A 161 23.34 -8.37 1.47
C GLY A 161 23.89 -7.67 0.24
N GLY A 162 24.83 -6.75 0.44
CA GLY A 162 25.65 -6.24 -0.65
C GLY A 162 26.74 -7.26 -0.94
N HIS A 163 26.56 -8.07 -1.98
CA HIS A 163 27.63 -8.86 -2.58
C HIS A 163 28.13 -8.12 -3.81
N ASP A 164 29.21 -7.37 -3.60
CA ASP A 164 30.08 -6.81 -4.61
C ASP A 164 30.95 -7.96 -5.14
N HIS A 165 30.87 -8.26 -6.45
CA HIS A 165 31.72 -9.25 -7.11
C HIS A 165 32.62 -8.54 -8.12
N GLY A 166 33.73 -8.01 -7.62
CA GLY A 166 34.89 -7.70 -8.46
C GLY A 166 35.66 -8.99 -8.76
N HIS A 167 35.68 -9.40 -10.02
CA HIS A 167 36.61 -10.42 -10.52
C HIS A 167 37.64 -9.76 -11.43
N ASP A 168 38.81 -9.56 -10.86
CA ASP A 168 40.08 -9.26 -11.50
C ASP A 168 40.74 -10.58 -11.93
N HIS A 169 41.12 -10.71 -13.20
CA HIS A 169 41.97 -11.81 -13.68
C HIS A 169 42.91 -11.31 -14.78
N GLY A 170 44.17 -11.12 -14.40
CA GLY A 170 45.29 -10.98 -15.32
C GLY A 170 45.94 -12.32 -15.71
N HIS A 171 46.54 -12.29 -16.90
CA HIS A 171 47.63 -13.10 -17.47
C HIS A 171 47.35 -14.50 -18.10
N ASP A 172 47.27 -14.48 -19.44
CA ASP A 172 47.93 -15.28 -20.52
C ASP A 172 49.17 -16.16 -20.15
N PRO A 173 49.73 -16.99 -21.07
CA PRO A 173 49.17 -17.98 -22.01
C PRO A 173 49.92 -19.35 -21.94
N ASP A 174 49.35 -20.47 -22.42
CA ASP A 174 50.12 -21.51 -23.15
C ASP A 174 49.26 -22.69 -23.66
N HIS A 175 49.77 -23.31 -24.73
CA HIS A 175 49.19 -24.24 -25.69
C HIS A 175 48.84 -25.65 -25.19
N ASP A 176 47.81 -26.30 -25.75
CA ASP A 176 47.97 -27.44 -26.70
C ASP A 176 46.66 -28.11 -27.17
N HIS A 177 46.78 -28.72 -28.36
CA HIS A 177 45.78 -29.37 -29.24
C HIS A 177 45.23 -30.71 -28.65
N ASP A 178 44.02 -31.22 -28.97
CA ASP A 178 43.76 -32.02 -30.18
C ASP A 178 42.28 -32.56 -30.25
N HIS A 179 41.90 -32.93 -31.48
CA HIS A 179 40.66 -33.46 -32.10
C HIS A 179 39.79 -34.48 -31.31
N SER A 180 38.52 -34.79 -31.61
CA SER A 180 37.45 -34.41 -32.55
C SER A 180 36.23 -35.29 -32.20
N HIS A 181 34.99 -34.87 -32.48
CA HIS A 181 34.09 -35.62 -33.36
C HIS A 181 32.90 -34.73 -33.74
N ASP A 182 32.86 -34.42 -35.03
CA ASP A 182 31.78 -33.76 -35.75
C ASP A 182 30.58 -34.70 -35.90
N HIS A 183 29.39 -34.19 -35.62
CA HIS A 183 28.18 -34.54 -36.36
C HIS A 183 27.23 -33.33 -36.36
N SER A 184 27.28 -32.59 -37.46
CA SER A 184 26.29 -31.59 -37.84
C SER A 184 24.91 -32.20 -38.11
N HIS A 185 23.86 -31.68 -37.46
CA HIS A 185 22.56 -31.47 -38.09
C HIS A 185 21.94 -30.16 -37.59
N ALA A 186 21.55 -29.33 -38.54
CA ALA A 186 21.01 -27.99 -38.34
C ALA A 186 19.59 -28.00 -37.76
N ALA A 187 19.30 -27.10 -36.82
CA ALA A 187 17.98 -26.49 -36.67
C ALA A 187 18.07 -25.18 -35.85
N ALA A 188 17.31 -24.19 -36.29
CA ALA A 188 17.28 -22.80 -35.83
C ALA A 188 17.07 -22.62 -34.31
N ASN A 189 17.85 -21.70 -33.72
CA ASN A 189 17.68 -21.25 -32.34
C ASN A 189 16.63 -20.12 -32.29
N THR A 190 15.39 -20.46 -31.94
CA THR A 190 14.44 -19.52 -31.35
C THR A 190 14.39 -19.79 -29.85
N ALA A 191 14.90 -18.85 -29.05
CA ALA A 191 14.93 -18.94 -27.59
C ALA A 191 13.51 -18.95 -27.02
N ALA A 192 13.19 -19.98 -26.23
CA ALA A 192 12.00 -20.06 -25.40
C ALA A 192 12.27 -19.45 -24.00
N PRO A 193 11.30 -18.75 -23.38
CA PRO A 193 11.46 -18.20 -22.03
C PRO A 193 11.39 -19.30 -20.96
N GLY A 194 12.25 -19.18 -19.94
CA GLY A 194 12.36 -20.11 -18.81
C GLY A 194 11.15 -20.11 -17.86
N PRO A 195 11.02 -21.14 -17.00
CA PRO A 195 9.79 -21.46 -16.29
C PRO A 195 9.48 -20.44 -15.18
N GLY A 196 8.24 -19.94 -15.19
CA GLY A 196 7.69 -19.09 -14.13
C GLY A 196 7.58 -19.83 -12.81
N ARG A 197 7.95 -19.14 -11.71
CA ARG A 197 7.70 -19.62 -10.35
C ARG A 197 6.20 -19.66 -10.08
N THR A 198 5.70 -20.83 -9.72
CA THR A 198 4.33 -21.05 -9.23
C THR A 198 4.16 -20.43 -7.85
N VAL A 199 3.15 -19.59 -7.69
CA VAL A 199 2.72 -19.06 -6.39
C VAL A 199 1.68 -20.02 -5.82
N SER A 200 2.02 -20.71 -4.74
CA SER A 200 1.10 -21.61 -4.04
C SER A 200 0.12 -20.80 -3.19
N ILE A 201 -1.17 -20.77 -3.59
CA ILE A 201 -2.26 -20.24 -2.78
C ILE A 201 -2.82 -21.39 -1.94
N PRO A 202 -2.72 -21.38 -0.60
CA PRO A 202 -3.35 -22.41 0.21
C PRO A 202 -4.87 -22.21 0.21
N VAL A 203 -5.58 -23.13 -0.44
CA VAL A 203 -7.04 -23.26 -0.35
C VAL A 203 -7.36 -24.13 0.86
N VAL A 204 -7.99 -23.55 1.88
CA VAL A 204 -8.60 -24.32 2.97
C VAL A 204 -9.98 -24.77 2.50
N ALA A 205 -10.10 -26.04 2.11
CA ALA A 205 -11.39 -26.64 1.78
C ALA A 205 -12.22 -26.82 3.06
N GLN A 206 -13.36 -26.14 3.15
CA GLN A 206 -14.39 -26.49 4.12
C GLN A 206 -15.09 -27.77 3.63
N GLY A 207 -15.04 -28.83 4.45
CA GLY A 207 -15.58 -30.14 4.13
C GLY A 207 -17.07 -30.09 3.76
N HIS A 208 -17.41 -30.72 2.63
CA HIS A 208 -18.79 -30.92 2.20
C HIS A 208 -19.40 -32.11 2.94
N VAL A 209 -20.65 -31.98 3.37
CA VAL A 209 -21.43 -33.07 3.99
C VAL A 209 -22.12 -33.86 2.88
N HIS A 210 -21.85 -35.17 2.80
CA HIS A 210 -22.53 -36.05 1.86
C HIS A 210 -23.97 -36.35 2.33
N GLY A 211 -24.96 -36.00 1.50
CA GLY A 211 -26.34 -36.46 1.64
C GLY A 211 -26.49 -37.93 1.21
N PRO A 212 -27.53 -38.64 1.67
CA PRO A 212 -27.60 -40.12 1.68
C PRO A 212 -27.75 -40.84 0.33
N HIS A 213 -27.42 -40.22 -0.81
CA HIS A 213 -27.66 -40.81 -2.14
C HIS A 213 -26.51 -40.72 -3.16
N CYS A 214 -25.27 -40.42 -2.75
CA CYS A 214 -24.14 -40.45 -3.68
C CYS A 214 -23.45 -41.82 -3.67
N ASN A 215 -23.74 -42.65 -4.68
CA ASN A 215 -23.24 -44.01 -4.85
C ASN A 215 -22.11 -44.01 -5.89
N HIS A 216 -20.85 -44.07 -5.46
CA HIS A 216 -19.71 -44.38 -6.34
C HIS A 216 -18.70 -45.24 -5.57
N ASP A 217 -18.63 -46.52 -5.94
CA ASP A 217 -17.53 -47.43 -5.59
C ASP A 217 -16.26 -47.05 -6.37
N HIS A 218 -15.11 -47.27 -5.72
CA HIS A 218 -13.76 -46.88 -6.14
C HIS A 218 -13.25 -47.58 -7.42
#